data_AF-A0A5T3TFQ6-F1
#
_entry.id   AF-A0A5T3TFQ6-F1
#
_cell.length_a   1.000
_cell.length_b   1.000
_cell.length_c   1.000
_cell.angle_alpha   90.00
_cell.angle_beta   90.00
_cell.angle_gamma   90.00
#
_symmetry.space_group_name_H-M   'P 1'
#
loop_
_entity.id
_entity.type
_entity.pdbx_description
1 polymer ?
#
loop_
_entity_poly.entity_id
_entity_poly.type
_entity_poly.pdbx_seq_one_letter_code
_entity_poly.pdbx_strand_id
1 'polypeptide(L)'
;NVVTNSCIKLIYRPKTIDLTTMEIADKLKLERKGNSIVIKNPTSSYVNIANIKSGNLSFNIPNGYIEPFGYAQLPGGVHSKITLTILDDNGAEIIRDY
;
A
#
# COMPACT_ATOMS: atom_id res chain seq x y z
N ASN A 1 2.06 35.54 8.07
CA ASN A 1 3.13 34.87 7.30
C ASN A 1 2.70 33.41 7.15
N VAL A 2 2.39 32.94 5.94
CA VAL A 2 1.99 31.55 5.69
C VAL A 2 3.11 30.89 4.91
N VAL A 3 3.75 29.88 5.50
CA VAL A 3 4.72 29.04 4.82
C VAL A 3 4.01 27.75 4.43
N THR A 4 3.96 27.45 3.14
CA THR A 4 3.45 26.18 2.62
C THR A 4 4.59 25.16 2.57
N ASN A 5 4.37 23.98 3.13
CA ASN A 5 5.29 22.84 3.02
C ASN A 5 4.65 21.77 2.13
N SER A 6 5.40 21.31 1.13
CA SER A 6 5.01 20.21 0.25
C SER A 6 6.01 19.08 0.42
N CYS A 7 5.53 17.87 0.70
CA CYS A 7 6.33 16.66 0.78
C CYS A 7 5.83 15.68 -0.28
N ILE A 8 6.67 15.36 -1.25
CA ILE A 8 6.37 14.44 -2.35
C ILE A 8 7.39 13.30 -2.31
N LYS A 9 6.93 12.08 -2.59
CA LYS A 9 7.78 10.89 -2.64
C LYS A 9 8.65 10.90 -3.89
N LEU A 10 9.94 10.61 -3.73
CA LEU A 10 10.87 10.33 -4.82
C LEU A 10 11.29 8.86 -4.74
N ILE A 11 10.84 8.04 -5.69
CA ILE A 11 11.09 6.58 -5.71
C ILE A 11 11.96 6.24 -6.91
N TYR A 12 13.11 5.62 -6.66
CA TYR A 12 14.00 5.12 -7.71
C TYR A 12 13.60 3.70 -8.14
N ARG A 13 13.39 3.49 -9.44
CA ARG A 13 13.13 2.17 -10.04
C ARG A 13 14.23 1.82 -11.05
N PRO A 14 15.13 0.87 -10.74
CA PRO A 14 16.06 0.34 -11.72
C PRO A 14 15.36 -0.18 -12.97
N LYS A 15 15.96 0.01 -14.15
CA LYS A 15 15.40 -0.42 -15.44
C LYS A 15 15.14 -1.93 -15.52
N THR A 16 15.86 -2.74 -14.74
CA THR A 16 15.69 -4.19 -14.69
C THR A 16 14.41 -4.63 -13.95
N ILE A 17 13.73 -3.71 -13.26
CA ILE A 17 12.44 -3.97 -12.61
C ILE A 17 11.32 -3.56 -13.57
N ASP A 18 10.83 -4.53 -14.32
CA ASP A 18 9.77 -4.37 -15.31
C ASP A 18 8.45 -4.95 -14.77
N LEU A 19 7.91 -4.30 -13.73
CA LEU A 19 6.62 -4.65 -13.15
C LEU A 19 5.73 -3.41 -13.16
N THR A 20 4.54 -3.55 -13.73
CA THR A 20 3.49 -2.53 -13.67
C THR A 20 2.89 -2.45 -12.27
N THR A 21 2.31 -1.30 -11.91
CA THR A 21 1.59 -1.14 -10.63
C THR A 21 0.45 -2.16 -10.48
N MET A 22 -0.19 -2.54 -11.59
CA MET A 22 -1.23 -3.56 -11.59
C MET A 22 -0.69 -4.94 -11.20
N GLU A 23 0.41 -5.38 -11.80
CA GLU A 23 1.06 -6.64 -11.45
C GLU A 23 1.63 -6.65 -10.03
N ILE A 24 2.10 -5.49 -9.56
CA ILE A 24 2.57 -5.33 -8.18
C ILE A 24 1.40 -5.49 -7.20
N ALA A 25 0.27 -4.85 -7.49
CA ALA A 25 -0.94 -4.96 -6.69
C ALA A 25 -1.41 -6.42 -6.60
N ASP A 26 -1.52 -7.10 -7.73
CA ASP A 26 -2.01 -8.48 -7.78
C ASP A 26 -1.09 -9.49 -7.04
N LYS A 27 0.17 -9.11 -6.78
CA LYS A 27 1.14 -9.93 -6.03
C LYS A 27 1.10 -9.69 -4.52
N LEU A 28 0.39 -8.67 -4.02
CA LEU A 28 0.28 -8.42 -2.59
C LEU A 28 -0.37 -9.60 -1.88
N LYS A 29 0.10 -9.90 -0.67
CA LYS A 29 -0.44 -10.99 0.15
C LYS A 29 -0.95 -10.48 1.46
N LEU A 30 -2.13 -10.92 1.85
CA LEU A 30 -2.72 -10.62 3.15
C LEU A 30 -2.65 -11.85 4.04
N GLU A 31 -2.11 -11.67 5.24
CA GLU A 31 -2.00 -12.71 6.24
C GLU A 31 -2.64 -12.25 7.55
N ARG A 32 -3.59 -13.02 8.06
CA ARG A 32 -4.14 -12.78 9.39
C ARG A 32 -3.18 -13.31 10.45
N LYS A 33 -2.75 -12.45 11.37
CA LYS A 33 -1.94 -12.81 12.54
C LYS A 33 -2.68 -12.44 13.81
N GLY A 34 -3.38 -13.43 14.39
CA GLY A 34 -4.23 -13.24 15.56
C GLY A 34 -5.34 -12.24 15.27
N ASN A 35 -5.32 -11.09 15.97
CA ASN A 35 -6.27 -10.01 15.73
C ASN A 35 -5.77 -8.97 14.72
N SER A 36 -4.57 -9.10 14.16
CA SER A 36 -4.01 -8.16 13.18
C SER A 36 -4.01 -8.72 11.77
N ILE A 37 -3.92 -7.84 10.76
CA ILE A 37 -3.68 -8.24 9.37
C ILE A 37 -2.35 -7.67 8.91
N VAL A 38 -1.55 -8.51 8.27
CA VAL A 38 -0.27 -8.15 7.67
C VAL A 38 -0.44 -8.15 6.16
N ILE A 39 -0.18 -7.00 5.53
CA ILE A 39 -0.11 -6.86 4.08
C ILE A 39 1.37 -6.96 3.72
N LYS A 40 1.75 -8.00 2.98
CA LYS A 40 3.11 -8.23 2.51
C LYS A 40 3.26 -7.79 1.07
N ASN A 41 4.35 -7.10 0.79
CA ASN A 41 4.80 -6.80 -0.56
C ASN A 41 5.94 -7.75 -0.93
N PRO A 42 5.70 -8.84 -1.68
CA PRO A 42 6.76 -9.74 -2.08
C PRO A 42 7.56 -9.24 -3.29
N THR A 43 7.25 -8.05 -3.82
CA THR A 43 7.88 -7.52 -5.04
C THR A 43 9.08 -6.66 -4.72
N SER A 44 9.91 -6.42 -5.73
CA SER A 44 11.06 -5.52 -5.67
C SER A 44 10.70 -4.03 -5.84
N SER A 45 9.41 -3.68 -5.86
CA SER A 45 8.92 -2.32 -6.07
C SER A 45 8.22 -1.78 -4.84
N TYR A 46 8.33 -0.48 -4.58
CA TYR A 46 7.50 0.20 -3.58
C TYR A 46 6.03 0.18 -4.00
N VAL A 47 5.13 0.01 -3.03
CA VAL A 47 3.68 0.09 -3.26
C VAL A 47 3.14 1.32 -2.56
N ASN A 48 2.69 2.31 -3.31
CA ASN A 48 2.06 3.50 -2.73
C ASN A 48 0.63 3.18 -2.31
N ILE A 49 0.34 3.30 -1.02
CA ILE A 49 -0.98 3.05 -0.45
C ILE A 49 -1.58 4.39 -0.01
N ALA A 50 -2.68 4.77 -0.66
CA ALA A 50 -3.45 5.96 -0.28
C ALA A 50 -4.35 5.66 0.93
N ASN A 51 -4.99 4.50 0.95
CA ASN A 51 -5.93 4.12 1.99
C ASN A 51 -6.11 2.60 2.07
N ILE A 52 -6.52 2.12 3.24
CA ILE A 52 -6.90 0.74 3.48
C ILE A 52 -8.24 0.73 4.21
N LYS A 53 -9.23 0.04 3.65
CA LYS A 53 -10.55 -0.13 4.27
C LYS A 53 -10.77 -1.57 4.70
N SER A 54 -11.40 -1.74 5.84
CA SER A 54 -11.93 -3.03 6.28
C SER A 54 -13.26 -2.82 7.01
N GLY A 55 -14.36 -3.23 6.37
CA GLY A 55 -15.70 -2.84 6.81
C GLY A 55 -15.83 -1.31 6.88
N ASN A 56 -16.17 -0.79 8.06
CA ASN A 56 -16.31 0.65 8.32
C ASN A 56 -15.03 1.32 8.84
N LEU A 57 -13.94 0.56 8.99
CA LEU A 57 -12.65 1.08 9.47
C LEU A 57 -11.78 1.51 8.28
N SER A 58 -11.08 2.63 8.45
CA SER A 58 -10.09 3.16 7.51
C SER A 58 -8.74 3.25 8.20
N PHE A 59 -7.68 2.80 7.53
CA PHE A 59 -6.32 2.79 8.04
C PHE A 59 -5.37 3.39 7.01
N ASN A 60 -4.35 4.10 7.52
CA ASN A 60 -3.27 4.63 6.72
C ASN A 60 -1.94 4.01 7.17
N ILE A 61 -1.05 3.77 6.22
CA ILE A 61 0.32 3.32 6.51
C ILE A 61 1.19 4.56 6.78
N PRO A 62 2.10 4.52 7.77
CA PRO A 62 3.13 5.55 7.92
C PRO A 62 3.87 5.78 6.59
N ASN A 63 4.04 7.05 6.20
CA ASN A 63 4.59 7.48 4.91
C ASN A 63 3.80 7.04 3.66
N GLY A 64 2.71 6.27 3.80
CA GLY A 64 1.80 5.89 2.73
C GLY A 64 2.40 4.95 1.69
N TYR A 65 3.36 4.10 2.05
CA TYR A 65 3.87 3.06 1.15
C TYR A 65 4.29 1.78 1.89
N ILE A 66 4.36 0.67 1.17
CA ILE A 66 5.01 -0.57 1.60
C ILE A 66 6.30 -0.73 0.81
N GLU A 67 7.41 -0.92 1.50
CA GLU A 67 8.73 -1.10 0.90
C GLU A 67 8.87 -2.43 0.14
N PRO A 68 9.82 -2.54 -0.81
CA PRO A 68 10.16 -3.81 -1.45
C PRO A 68 10.44 -4.92 -0.44
N PHE A 69 9.84 -6.09 -0.62
CA PHE A 69 9.95 -7.25 0.28
C PHE A 69 9.51 -7.00 1.74
N GLY A 70 8.90 -5.85 2.02
CA GLY A 70 8.44 -5.46 3.35
C GLY A 70 6.98 -5.78 3.62
N TYR A 71 6.47 -5.22 4.71
CA TYR A 71 5.09 -5.41 5.12
C TYR A 71 4.52 -4.20 5.86
N ALA A 72 3.20 -4.10 5.88
CA ALA A 72 2.46 -3.22 6.78
C ALA A 72 1.53 -4.04 7.67
N GLN A 73 1.42 -3.65 8.92
CA GLN A 73 0.55 -4.32 9.89
C GLN A 73 -0.60 -3.40 10.29
N LEU A 74 -1.82 -3.92 10.16
CA LEU A 74 -3.04 -3.24 10.58
C LEU A 74 -3.46 -3.73 11.97
N PRO A 75 -3.85 -2.81 12.87
CA PRO A 75 -4.36 -3.16 14.18
C PRO A 75 -5.73 -3.85 14.07
N GLY A 76 -6.21 -4.45 15.16
CA GLY A 76 -7.37 -5.34 15.11
C GLY A 76 -8.74 -4.70 14.88
N GLY A 77 -9.75 -5.55 14.73
CA GLY A 77 -11.07 -5.16 14.22
C GLY A 77 -11.21 -5.28 12.70
N VAL A 78 -10.20 -5.86 12.04
CA VAL A 78 -10.17 -6.06 10.59
C VAL A 78 -11.10 -7.21 10.19
N HIS A 79 -12.09 -6.88 9.38
CA HIS A 79 -13.04 -7.79 8.76
C HIS A 79 -12.35 -8.68 7.70
N SER A 80 -13.07 -9.71 7.24
CA SER A 80 -12.56 -10.64 6.22
C SER A 80 -12.25 -9.97 4.88
N LYS A 81 -12.99 -8.92 4.51
CA LYS A 81 -12.77 -8.17 3.28
C LYS A 81 -11.90 -6.94 3.54
N ILE A 82 -10.84 -6.78 2.77
CA ILE A 82 -10.00 -5.59 2.77
C ILE A 82 -9.99 -4.96 1.38
N THR A 83 -10.18 -3.65 1.33
CA THR A 83 -10.01 -2.88 0.11
C THR A 83 -8.78 -1.98 0.24
N LEU A 84 -7.83 -2.15 -0.67
CA LEU A 84 -6.66 -1.28 -0.80
C LEU A 84 -6.89 -0.26 -1.91
N THR A 85 -6.57 1.00 -1.63
CA THR A 85 -6.42 2.04 -2.66
C THR A 85 -4.93 2.28 -2.88
N ILE A 86 -4.43 1.88 -4.05
CA ILE A 86 -3.03 1.95 -4.47
C ILE A 86 -2.87 3.11 -5.44
N LEU A 87 -1.78 3.85 -5.36
CA LEU A 87 -1.47 4.91 -6.35
C LEU A 87 -0.50 4.38 -7.39
N ASP A 88 -0.80 4.62 -8.65
CA ASP A 88 0.13 4.39 -9.75
C ASP A 88 1.19 5.51 -9.88
N ASP A 89 2.08 5.38 -10.86
CA ASP A 89 3.18 6.31 -11.08
C ASP A 89 2.71 7.72 -11.49
N ASN A 90 1.48 7.85 -11.98
CA ASN A 90 0.84 9.12 -12.33
C ASN A 90 -0.03 9.67 -11.18
N GLY A 91 -0.12 8.95 -10.06
CA GLY A 91 -0.97 9.30 -8.93
C GLY A 91 -2.45 8.90 -9.11
N ALA A 92 -2.79 8.09 -10.12
CA ALA A 92 -4.13 7.56 -10.29
C ALA A 92 -4.39 6.41 -9.31
N GLU A 93 -5.65 6.29 -8.87
CA GLU A 93 -6.05 5.26 -7.91
C GLU A 93 -6.37 3.93 -8.61
N ILE A 94 -5.79 2.85 -8.06
CA ILE A 94 -6.10 1.47 -8.37
C ILE A 94 -6.72 0.86 -7.12
N ILE A 95 -7.98 0.45 -7.21
CA ILE A 95 -8.70 -0.17 -6.10
C ILE A 95 -8.61 -1.70 -6.23
N ARG A 96 -8.28 -2.38 -5.13
CA ARG A 96 -8.19 -3.85 -5.06
C ARG A 96 -8.84 -4.38 -3.80
N ASP A 97 -9.73 -5.34 -3.98
CA ASP A 97 -10.36 -6.09 -2.91
C ASP A 97 -9.60 -7.41 -2.67
N TYR A 98 -9.39 -7.74 -1.40
CA TYR A 98 -8.77 -8.97 -0.90
C TYR A 98 -9.66 -9.62 0.15
#